data_AF-A0A1G1IUL0-F1
#
_entry.id   AF-A0A1G1IUL0-F1
#
_cell.length_a   1.000
_cell.length_b   1.000
_cell.length_c   1.000
_cell.angle_alpha   90.00
_cell.angle_beta   90.00
_cell.angle_gamma   90.00
#
_symmetry.space_group_name_H-M   'P 1'
#
loop_
_entity.id
_entity.type
_entity.pdbx_description
1 polymer ?
#
loop_
_entity_poly.entity_id
_entity_poly.type
_entity_poly.pdbx_seq_one_letter_code
_entity_poly.pdbx_strand_id
1 'polypeptide(L)'
;MDSPTVVDIFCGIGGISRGFKNTGYKILLGIDSNEHATNIFRKHHPEAEVIVDDVKNVDADRIRNIIGDVKINVLVGGPPCQGFSLAGRRKHDDSRNTLFYEFVRLANELKPSWILMENVRGLASARMPDGSSAIESVYRAFKPYFKLKHFFVNAADFGVPQKRKRIIFVGSSEKTDFDFQLPQMKWKPVGSVLINKNKVDKKYFYSKKLITGFKRRERINKKRGVGFRWQFLRINESSYTIPARYYKDGANALVKYPNGSIRMLTEKECAKIQGLSPRLFGKGKSDYIAIGNAVPPQIVEPFAKQILLHNSKNS
;
A
#
# COMPACT_ATOMS: atom_id res chain seq x y z
N MET A 1 28.78 -11.41 -2.47
CA MET A 1 27.49 -12.13 -2.47
C MET A 1 26.54 -11.35 -3.36
N ASP A 2 25.82 -12.04 -4.22
CA ASP A 2 24.83 -11.41 -5.10
C ASP A 2 23.68 -10.79 -4.30
N SER A 3 23.15 -9.66 -4.78
CA SER A 3 22.00 -9.00 -4.16
C SER A 3 20.78 -9.92 -4.15
N PRO A 4 20.11 -10.11 -3.00
CA PRO A 4 18.92 -10.94 -2.95
C PRO A 4 17.79 -10.33 -3.78
N THR A 5 16.94 -11.20 -4.31
CA THR A 5 15.98 -10.84 -5.36
C THR A 5 14.54 -10.76 -4.84
N VAL A 6 13.72 -9.97 -5.53
CA VAL A 6 12.30 -9.74 -5.19
C VAL A 6 11.41 -9.83 -6.42
N VAL A 7 10.26 -10.48 -6.27
CA VAL A 7 9.12 -10.40 -7.20
C VAL A 7 7.91 -9.80 -6.46
N ASP A 8 7.22 -8.84 -7.07
CA ASP A 8 6.08 -8.12 -6.50
C ASP A 8 4.80 -8.36 -7.32
N ILE A 9 3.87 -9.17 -6.83
CA ILE A 9 2.75 -9.71 -7.63
C ILE A 9 1.44 -8.91 -7.51
N PHE A 10 1.48 -7.77 -6.81
CA PHE A 10 0.42 -6.76 -6.75
C PHE A 10 1.08 -5.39 -6.64
N CYS A 11 1.93 -5.07 -7.61
CA CYS A 11 2.99 -4.10 -7.42
C CYS A 11 2.50 -2.65 -7.38
N GLY A 12 1.36 -2.35 -7.98
CA GLY A 12 0.87 -1.00 -8.19
C GLY A 12 1.97 -0.09 -8.74
N ILE A 13 2.35 0.94 -7.97
CA ILE A 13 3.43 1.88 -8.33
C ILE A 13 4.82 1.51 -7.77
N GLY A 14 4.95 0.33 -7.15
CA GLY A 14 6.19 -0.21 -6.58
C GLY A 14 6.50 0.27 -5.18
N GLY A 15 5.50 0.54 -4.34
CA GLY A 15 5.71 1.00 -2.96
C GLY A 15 6.46 -0.03 -2.11
N ILE A 16 6.03 -1.30 -2.16
CA ILE A 16 6.69 -2.40 -1.44
C ILE A 16 8.05 -2.70 -2.07
N SER A 17 8.09 -2.88 -3.40
CA SER A 17 9.33 -3.03 -4.18
C SER A 17 10.38 -1.97 -3.87
N ARG A 18 10.00 -0.69 -3.76
CA ARG A 18 10.91 0.39 -3.40
C ARG A 18 11.51 0.20 -2.02
N GLY A 19 10.73 -0.25 -1.05
CA GLY A 19 11.21 -0.53 0.30
C GLY A 19 12.34 -1.57 0.31
N PHE A 20 12.19 -2.66 -0.44
CA PHE A 20 13.26 -3.66 -0.61
C PHE A 20 14.45 -3.13 -1.42
N LYS A 21 14.19 -2.40 -2.51
CA LYS A 21 15.26 -1.81 -3.35
C LYS A 21 16.15 -0.86 -2.54
N ASN A 22 15.56 -0.06 -1.66
CA ASN A 22 16.29 0.86 -0.78
C ASN A 22 17.21 0.16 0.23
N THR A 23 17.06 -1.16 0.42
CA THR A 23 17.88 -1.95 1.35
C THR A 23 18.80 -2.94 0.64
N GLY A 24 19.03 -2.76 -0.67
CA GLY A 24 20.01 -3.53 -1.44
C GLY A 24 19.47 -4.76 -2.17
N TYR A 25 18.15 -4.99 -2.18
CA TYR A 25 17.55 -6.05 -2.98
C TYR A 25 17.45 -5.66 -4.46
N LYS A 26 17.59 -6.66 -5.34
CA LYS A 26 17.30 -6.53 -6.78
C LYS A 26 15.82 -6.84 -7.02
N ILE A 27 15.09 -5.90 -7.60
CA ILE A 27 13.69 -6.13 -8.00
C ILE A 27 13.71 -6.74 -9.40
N LEU A 28 13.23 -7.97 -9.53
CA LEU A 28 13.25 -8.71 -10.79
C LEU A 28 12.00 -8.43 -11.62
N LEU A 29 10.82 -8.48 -11.00
CA LEU A 29 9.56 -8.43 -11.72
C LEU A 29 8.43 -7.83 -10.87
N GLY A 30 7.57 -7.05 -11.51
CA GLY A 30 6.31 -6.54 -10.95
C GLY A 30 5.09 -7.00 -11.77
N ILE A 31 4.00 -7.36 -11.09
CA ILE A 31 2.71 -7.71 -11.70
C ILE A 31 1.62 -6.82 -11.14
N ASP A 32 0.84 -6.18 -12.00
CA ASP A 32 -0.40 -5.50 -11.63
C ASP A 32 -1.29 -5.33 -12.86
N SER A 33 -2.61 -5.43 -12.71
CA SER A 33 -3.56 -5.27 -13.80
C SER A 33 -3.78 -3.82 -14.21
N ASN A 34 -3.28 -2.85 -13.42
CA ASN A 34 -3.40 -1.44 -13.70
C ASN A 34 -2.22 -0.90 -14.52
N GLU A 35 -2.45 -0.69 -15.82
CA GLU A 35 -1.44 -0.16 -16.75
C GLU A 35 -0.84 1.18 -16.31
N HIS A 36 -1.65 2.10 -15.77
CA HIS A 36 -1.14 3.39 -15.28
C HIS A 36 -0.17 3.22 -14.11
N ALA A 37 -0.51 2.33 -13.17
CA ALA A 37 0.32 2.06 -12.00
C ALA A 37 1.64 1.37 -12.41
N THR A 38 1.56 0.36 -13.27
CA THR A 38 2.74 -0.35 -13.79
C THR A 38 3.66 0.55 -14.61
N ASN A 39 3.12 1.53 -15.35
CA ASN A 39 3.93 2.55 -16.02
C ASN A 39 4.71 3.44 -15.04
N ILE A 40 4.18 3.70 -13.84
CA ILE A 40 4.93 4.39 -12.77
C ILE A 40 5.93 3.43 -12.13
N PHE A 41 5.57 2.16 -11.93
CA PHE A 41 6.47 1.11 -11.45
C PHE A 41 7.74 1.03 -12.32
N ARG A 42 7.60 0.92 -13.65
CA ARG A 42 8.73 0.87 -14.60
C ARG A 42 9.70 2.03 -14.40
N LYS A 43 9.18 3.24 -14.21
CA LYS A 43 9.99 4.44 -13.96
C LYS A 43 10.73 4.40 -12.62
N HIS A 44 10.17 3.75 -11.60
CA HIS A 44 10.85 3.52 -10.32
C HIS A 44 11.86 2.36 -10.38
N HIS A 45 11.56 1.34 -11.20
CA HIS A 45 12.28 0.08 -11.28
C HIS A 45 12.63 -0.22 -12.75
N PRO A 46 13.51 0.58 -13.40
CA PRO A 46 13.80 0.44 -14.82
C PRO A 46 14.49 -0.88 -15.18
N GLU A 47 15.13 -1.52 -14.20
CA GLU A 47 15.80 -2.83 -14.31
C GLU A 47 14.86 -4.02 -14.10
N ALA A 48 13.61 -3.77 -13.72
CA ALA A 48 12.65 -4.82 -13.39
C ALA A 48 11.69 -5.02 -14.57
N GLU A 49 11.41 -6.29 -14.86
CA GLU A 49 10.37 -6.68 -15.81
C GLU A 49 8.98 -6.39 -15.26
N VAL A 50 8.01 -6.22 -16.16
CA VAL A 50 6.64 -5.87 -15.76
C VAL A 50 5.60 -6.61 -16.58
N ILE A 51 4.76 -7.37 -15.90
CA ILE A 51 3.57 -8.01 -16.45
C ILE A 51 2.36 -7.13 -16.12
N VAL A 52 1.63 -6.70 -17.15
CA VAL A 52 0.36 -5.97 -16.99
C VAL A 52 -0.79 -6.94 -17.24
N ASP A 53 -1.23 -7.63 -16.19
CA ASP A 53 -2.26 -8.67 -16.27
C ASP A 53 -2.94 -8.88 -14.91
N ASP A 54 -4.10 -9.55 -14.89
CA ASP A 54 -4.64 -10.11 -13.64
C ASP A 54 -3.71 -11.27 -13.22
N VAL A 55 -3.31 -11.28 -11.95
CA VAL A 55 -2.41 -12.30 -11.40
C VAL A 55 -2.97 -13.73 -11.55
N LYS A 56 -4.30 -13.89 -11.71
CA LYS A 56 -4.95 -15.17 -12.00
C LYS A 56 -4.49 -15.79 -13.32
N ASN A 57 -4.05 -14.96 -14.26
CA ASN A 57 -3.58 -15.36 -15.59
C ASN A 57 -2.06 -15.52 -15.64
N VAL A 58 -1.39 -15.47 -14.48
CA VAL A 58 0.07 -15.61 -14.37
C VAL A 58 0.39 -16.78 -13.47
N ASP A 59 1.17 -17.73 -13.99
CA ASP A 59 1.74 -18.85 -13.27
C ASP A 59 3.26 -18.65 -13.08
N ALA A 60 3.87 -19.54 -12.30
CA ALA A 60 5.31 -19.50 -12.09
C ALA A 60 6.14 -19.71 -13.36
N ASP A 61 5.66 -20.48 -14.33
CA ASP A 61 6.38 -20.74 -15.58
C ASP A 61 6.47 -19.49 -16.43
N ARG A 62 5.38 -18.73 -16.56
CA ARG A 62 5.39 -17.41 -17.21
C ARG A 62 6.36 -16.46 -16.53
N ILE A 63 6.45 -16.47 -15.20
CA ILE A 63 7.41 -15.64 -14.46
C ILE A 63 8.86 -16.08 -14.75
N ARG A 64 9.15 -17.39 -14.65
CA ARG A 64 10.50 -17.95 -14.91
C ARG A 64 10.96 -17.76 -16.35
N ASN A 65 10.04 -17.84 -17.32
CA ASN A 65 10.36 -17.55 -18.73
C ASN A 65 10.84 -16.11 -18.95
N ILE A 66 10.42 -15.17 -18.11
CA ILE A 66 10.80 -13.76 -18.21
C ILE A 66 12.10 -13.47 -17.45
N ILE A 67 12.21 -13.92 -16.20
CA ILE A 67 13.35 -13.58 -15.33
C ILE A 67 14.49 -14.62 -15.35
N GLY A 68 14.29 -15.73 -16.06
CA GLY A 68 15.16 -16.91 -16.03
C GLY A 68 14.99 -17.75 -14.76
N ASP A 69 15.83 -18.77 -14.61
CA ASP A 69 15.84 -19.65 -13.43
C ASP A 69 16.61 -19.03 -12.23
N VAL A 70 16.38 -17.75 -12.01
CA VAL A 70 17.00 -17.00 -10.90
C VAL A 70 16.24 -17.32 -9.61
N LYS A 71 16.97 -17.68 -8.55
CA LYS A 71 16.38 -17.87 -7.21
C LYS A 71 15.63 -16.60 -6.79
N ILE A 72 14.35 -16.75 -6.44
CA ILE A 72 13.53 -15.67 -5.87
C ILE A 72 13.70 -15.71 -4.35
N ASN A 73 14.36 -14.71 -3.76
CA ASN A 73 14.54 -14.69 -2.31
C ASN A 73 13.28 -14.25 -1.58
N VAL A 74 12.54 -13.28 -2.13
CA VAL A 74 11.33 -12.73 -1.49
C VAL A 74 10.21 -12.54 -2.51
N LEU A 75 9.03 -13.05 -2.19
CA LEU A 75 7.80 -12.71 -2.90
C LEU A 75 6.99 -11.70 -2.08
N VAL A 76 6.56 -10.62 -2.71
CA VAL A 76 5.86 -9.53 -2.02
C VAL A 76 4.58 -9.12 -2.76
N GLY A 77 3.69 -8.41 -2.06
CA GLY A 77 2.49 -7.85 -2.68
C GLY A 77 1.42 -7.42 -1.68
N GLY A 78 0.55 -6.52 -2.11
CA GLY A 78 -0.61 -6.06 -1.35
C GLY A 78 -1.92 -6.44 -2.03
N PRO A 79 -2.42 -7.69 -1.91
CA PRO A 79 -3.67 -8.09 -2.54
C PRO A 79 -4.84 -7.22 -2.01
N PRO A 80 -5.82 -6.87 -2.86
CA PRO A 80 -6.88 -5.95 -2.47
C PRO A 80 -7.72 -6.50 -1.31
N CYS A 81 -7.91 -5.70 -0.25
CA CYS A 81 -8.69 -6.08 0.93
C CYS A 81 -10.20 -6.36 0.66
N GLN A 82 -10.70 -5.97 -0.52
CA GLN A 82 -12.14 -5.95 -0.81
C GLN A 82 -12.81 -7.33 -0.63
N GLY A 83 -12.05 -8.42 -0.76
CA GLY A 83 -12.60 -9.75 -0.55
C GLY A 83 -12.87 -10.15 0.90
N PHE A 84 -12.11 -9.61 1.87
CA PHE A 84 -12.27 -9.97 3.28
C PHE A 84 -13.46 -9.26 3.96
N SER A 85 -14.06 -8.28 3.27
CA SER A 85 -15.00 -7.32 3.85
C SER A 85 -16.37 -7.41 3.16
N LEU A 86 -17.15 -8.46 3.41
CA LEU A 86 -18.60 -8.46 3.18
C LEU A 86 -19.33 -9.37 4.19
N ALA A 87 -19.31 -8.99 5.47
CA ALA A 87 -20.38 -9.37 6.39
C ALA A 87 -21.69 -8.72 5.89
N GLY A 88 -22.52 -9.50 5.17
CA GLY A 88 -23.97 -9.23 5.09
C GLY A 88 -24.61 -8.91 3.73
N ARG A 89 -23.90 -8.77 2.60
CA ARG A 89 -24.56 -8.60 1.27
C ARG A 89 -23.83 -9.28 0.10
N ARG A 90 -24.29 -10.51 -0.20
CA ARG A 90 -24.33 -11.25 -1.48
C ARG A 90 -23.22 -10.99 -2.53
N LYS A 91 -22.37 -11.99 -2.81
CA LYS A 91 -22.49 -13.02 -3.88
C LYS A 91 -21.38 -14.05 -3.65
N HIS A 92 -21.67 -15.34 -3.83
CA HIS A 92 -20.76 -16.48 -3.67
C HIS A 92 -19.62 -16.52 -4.74
N ASP A 93 -19.45 -15.43 -5.49
CA ASP A 93 -18.75 -15.37 -6.77
C ASP A 93 -17.91 -14.08 -6.93
N ASP A 94 -17.51 -13.47 -5.81
CA ASP A 94 -16.65 -12.29 -5.85
C ASP A 94 -15.19 -12.73 -6.11
N SER A 95 -14.75 -12.59 -7.36
CA SER A 95 -13.40 -12.84 -7.85
C SER A 95 -12.27 -12.03 -7.17
N ARG A 96 -12.59 -11.26 -6.12
CA ARG A 96 -11.62 -10.56 -5.26
C ARG A 96 -11.26 -11.33 -4.00
N ASN A 97 -12.09 -12.28 -3.55
CA ASN A 97 -11.70 -13.24 -2.50
C ASN A 97 -10.59 -14.17 -2.99
N THR A 98 -10.53 -14.40 -4.29
CA THR A 98 -9.57 -15.30 -4.93
C THR A 98 -8.17 -14.70 -5.03
N LEU A 99 -8.01 -13.37 -5.13
CA LEU A 99 -6.69 -12.75 -5.30
C LEU A 99 -5.74 -12.97 -4.11
N PHE A 100 -6.28 -13.12 -2.89
CA PHE A 100 -5.47 -13.56 -1.75
C PHE A 100 -4.93 -14.99 -1.97
N TYR A 101 -5.79 -15.90 -2.43
CA TYR A 101 -5.38 -17.27 -2.73
C TYR A 101 -4.44 -17.36 -3.93
N GLU A 102 -4.54 -16.44 -4.89
CA GLU A 102 -3.54 -16.33 -5.97
C GLU A 102 -2.15 -15.94 -5.44
N PHE A 103 -2.07 -15.08 -4.40
CA PHE A 103 -0.80 -14.83 -3.72
C PHE A 103 -0.24 -16.14 -3.15
N VAL A 104 -1.06 -16.90 -2.43
CA VAL A 104 -0.66 -18.16 -1.80
C VAL A 104 -0.25 -19.19 -2.86
N ARG A 105 -0.99 -19.27 -3.98
CA ARG A 105 -0.70 -20.14 -5.12
C ARG A 105 0.69 -19.83 -5.70
N LEU A 106 0.94 -18.57 -6.07
CA LEU A 106 2.25 -18.18 -6.61
C LEU A 106 3.38 -18.34 -5.58
N ALA A 107 3.13 -18.10 -4.29
CA ALA A 107 4.11 -18.40 -3.25
C ALA A 107 4.49 -19.89 -3.21
N ASN A 108 3.51 -20.79 -3.38
CA ASN A 108 3.77 -22.23 -3.43
C ASN A 108 4.49 -22.66 -4.72
N GLU A 109 4.12 -22.10 -5.88
CA GLU A 109 4.74 -22.45 -7.17
C GLU A 109 6.18 -21.89 -7.31
N LEU A 110 6.41 -20.67 -6.85
CA LEU A 110 7.70 -19.98 -6.94
C LEU A 110 8.67 -20.37 -5.82
N LYS A 111 8.15 -20.88 -4.69
CA LYS A 111 8.92 -21.33 -3.52
C LYS A 111 9.99 -20.31 -3.05
N PRO A 112 9.62 -19.04 -2.78
CA PRO A 112 10.57 -18.05 -2.29
C PRO A 112 11.01 -18.41 -0.86
N SER A 113 12.19 -17.94 -0.46
CA SER A 113 12.66 -18.10 0.93
C SER A 113 11.81 -17.31 1.94
N TRP A 114 11.31 -16.16 1.50
CA TRP A 114 10.50 -15.26 2.30
C TRP A 114 9.28 -14.76 1.55
N ILE A 115 8.22 -14.45 2.30
CA ILE A 115 7.09 -13.67 1.79
C ILE A 115 6.88 -12.40 2.63
N LEU A 116 6.39 -11.34 1.99
CA LEU A 116 5.83 -10.17 2.67
C LEU A 116 4.52 -9.75 2.02
N MET A 117 3.41 -9.90 2.76
CA MET A 117 2.07 -9.54 2.28
C MET A 117 1.53 -8.35 3.07
N GLU A 118 1.16 -7.27 2.38
CA GLU A 118 0.53 -6.09 2.98
C GLU A 118 -0.99 -6.17 2.92
N ASN A 119 -1.67 -5.65 3.95
CA ASN A 119 -3.09 -5.36 3.89
C ASN A 119 -3.50 -4.19 4.79
N VAL A 120 -4.75 -3.74 4.65
CA VAL A 120 -5.32 -2.69 5.50
C VAL A 120 -5.58 -3.20 6.93
N ARG A 121 -5.49 -2.32 7.92
CA ARG A 121 -5.77 -2.68 9.33
C ARG A 121 -7.16 -3.28 9.57
N GLY A 122 -8.14 -2.93 8.73
CA GLY A 122 -9.51 -3.48 8.82
C GLY A 122 -9.58 -5.00 8.64
N LEU A 123 -8.58 -5.63 8.02
CA LEU A 123 -8.47 -7.09 7.91
C LEU A 123 -8.52 -7.77 9.29
N ALA A 124 -7.96 -7.15 10.33
CA ALA A 124 -7.91 -7.74 11.67
C ALA A 124 -9.29 -7.96 12.31
N SER A 125 -10.27 -7.13 11.93
CA SER A 125 -11.67 -7.27 12.36
C SER A 125 -12.56 -7.91 11.31
N ALA A 126 -11.99 -8.31 10.16
CA ALA A 126 -12.74 -8.86 9.05
C ALA A 126 -13.13 -10.33 9.31
N ARG A 127 -14.19 -10.76 8.63
CA ARG A 127 -14.73 -12.11 8.71
C ARG A 127 -14.88 -12.67 7.30
N MET A 128 -14.51 -13.92 7.14
CA MET A 128 -14.74 -14.67 5.91
C MET A 128 -16.21 -15.05 5.77
N PRO A 129 -16.66 -15.47 4.58
CA PRO A 129 -18.04 -15.93 4.37
C PRO A 129 -18.46 -17.08 5.27
N ASP A 130 -17.52 -17.95 5.65
CA ASP A 130 -17.72 -19.08 6.57
C ASP A 130 -17.74 -18.65 8.06
N GLY A 131 -17.67 -17.35 8.35
CA GLY A 131 -17.66 -16.79 9.70
C GLY A 131 -16.30 -16.80 10.39
N SER A 132 -15.26 -17.41 9.79
CA SER A 132 -13.92 -17.44 10.36
C SER A 132 -13.24 -16.06 10.35
N SER A 133 -12.26 -15.89 11.24
CA SER A 133 -11.45 -14.66 11.26
C SER A 133 -10.57 -14.60 10.01
N ALA A 134 -10.57 -13.45 9.31
CA ALA A 134 -9.72 -13.27 8.14
C ALA A 134 -8.23 -13.48 8.44
N ILE A 135 -7.76 -13.09 9.63
CA ILE A 135 -6.37 -13.37 10.05
C ILE A 135 -6.13 -14.87 10.15
N GLU A 136 -7.03 -15.63 10.79
CA GLU A 136 -6.89 -17.08 10.93
C GLU A 136 -6.86 -17.78 9.57
N SER A 137 -7.67 -17.32 8.61
CA SER A 137 -7.66 -17.83 7.23
C SER A 137 -6.33 -17.57 6.54
N VAL A 138 -5.72 -16.39 6.75
CA VAL A 138 -4.36 -16.09 6.25
C VAL A 138 -3.33 -17.05 6.84
N TYR A 139 -3.34 -17.24 8.16
CA TYR A 139 -2.45 -18.20 8.83
C TYR A 139 -2.65 -19.63 8.31
N ARG A 140 -3.90 -20.07 8.15
CA ARG A 140 -4.23 -21.41 7.66
C ARG A 140 -3.70 -21.65 6.25
N ALA A 141 -3.86 -20.67 5.36
CA ALA A 141 -3.43 -20.80 3.96
C ALA A 141 -1.91 -20.89 3.80
N PHE A 142 -1.14 -20.15 4.61
CA PHE A 142 0.33 -20.18 4.54
C PHE A 142 0.99 -21.27 5.38
N LYS A 143 0.31 -21.82 6.40
CA LYS A 143 0.86 -22.83 7.34
C LYS A 143 1.62 -24.00 6.68
N PRO A 144 1.17 -24.58 5.55
CA PRO A 144 1.91 -25.68 4.92
C PRO A 144 3.32 -25.26 4.46
N TYR A 145 3.46 -24.01 4.02
CA TYR A 145 4.60 -23.51 3.25
C TYR A 145 5.53 -22.59 4.06
N PHE A 146 4.98 -21.81 5.00
CA PHE A 146 5.73 -20.76 5.72
C PHE A 146 5.40 -20.73 7.22
N LYS A 147 6.41 -20.41 8.04
CA LYS A 147 6.21 -19.92 9.41
C LYS A 147 5.86 -18.44 9.34
N LEU A 148 4.62 -18.08 9.68
CA LEU A 148 4.07 -16.74 9.50
C LEU A 148 4.04 -15.95 10.81
N LYS A 149 4.35 -14.65 10.75
CA LYS A 149 4.07 -13.65 11.78
C LYS A 149 3.40 -12.42 11.15
N HIS A 150 2.63 -11.67 11.94
CA HIS A 150 2.01 -10.43 11.47
C HIS A 150 2.33 -9.25 12.40
N PHE A 151 2.35 -8.06 11.81
CA PHE A 151 2.77 -6.83 12.48
C PHE A 151 1.78 -5.71 12.17
N PHE A 152 1.35 -4.98 13.19
CA PHE A 152 0.59 -3.75 13.01
C PHE A 152 1.55 -2.57 12.92
N VAL A 153 1.53 -1.88 11.80
CA VAL A 153 2.39 -0.72 11.56
C VAL A 153 1.55 0.52 11.31
N ASN A 154 2.09 1.68 11.68
CA ASN A 154 1.54 2.97 11.31
C ASN A 154 2.65 3.78 10.64
N ALA A 155 2.47 4.21 9.40
CA ALA A 155 3.53 4.87 8.63
C ALA A 155 4.13 6.11 9.34
N ALA A 156 3.37 6.79 10.20
CA ALA A 156 3.88 7.88 11.02
C ALA A 156 5.07 7.46 11.89
N ASP A 157 5.06 6.23 12.41
CA ASP A 157 6.09 5.67 13.28
C ASP A 157 7.37 5.29 12.49
N PHE A 158 7.35 5.49 11.16
CA PHE A 158 8.47 5.28 10.23
C PHE A 158 8.85 6.58 9.51
N GLY A 159 8.55 7.74 10.12
CA GLY A 159 8.94 9.05 9.59
C GLY A 159 8.11 9.55 8.40
N VAL A 160 7.01 8.88 8.07
CA VAL A 160 6.08 9.31 7.00
C VAL A 160 5.10 10.34 7.56
N PRO A 161 4.82 11.47 6.88
CA PRO A 161 3.89 12.48 7.37
C PRO A 161 2.41 12.09 7.21
N GLN A 162 2.06 10.83 7.47
CA GLN A 162 0.70 10.27 7.36
C GLN A 162 0.42 9.22 8.45
N LYS A 163 -0.71 9.38 9.14
CA LYS A 163 -1.33 8.33 9.96
C LYS A 163 -1.94 7.29 9.02
N ARG A 164 -1.20 6.22 8.70
CA ARG A 164 -1.60 5.14 7.77
C ARG A 164 -1.32 3.80 8.42
N LYS A 165 -2.36 3.20 9.01
CA LYS A 165 -2.28 1.92 9.72
C LYS A 165 -2.43 0.75 8.76
N ARG A 166 -1.54 -0.24 8.86
CA ARG A 166 -1.49 -1.46 8.05
C ARG A 166 -1.20 -2.69 8.89
N ILE A 167 -1.54 -3.85 8.33
CA ILE A 167 -1.09 -5.15 8.81
C ILE A 167 -0.12 -5.70 7.75
N ILE A 168 1.04 -6.16 8.21
CA ILE A 168 2.07 -6.77 7.37
C ILE A 168 2.23 -8.21 7.84
N PHE A 169 2.10 -9.18 6.94
CA PHE A 169 2.44 -10.57 7.20
C PHE A 169 3.81 -10.87 6.63
N VAL A 170 4.66 -11.52 7.41
CA VAL A 170 5.97 -12.00 6.99
C VAL A 170 6.03 -13.50 7.21
N GLY A 171 6.56 -14.24 6.25
CA GLY A 171 6.69 -15.69 6.34
C GLY A 171 8.07 -16.16 5.88
N SER A 172 8.63 -17.14 6.60
CA SER A 172 9.89 -17.83 6.24
C SER A 172 9.62 -19.28 5.84
N SER A 173 10.22 -19.73 4.73
CA SER A 173 10.10 -21.09 4.22
C SER A 173 10.91 -22.10 5.04
N GLU A 174 11.99 -21.66 5.68
CA GLU A 174 12.84 -22.51 6.54
C GLU A 174 12.14 -22.90 7.84
N LYS A 175 10.96 -22.31 8.10
CA LYS A 175 10.15 -22.51 9.31
C LYS A 175 10.89 -22.18 10.61
N THR A 176 12.04 -21.51 10.52
CA THR A 176 12.77 -20.93 11.65
C THR A 176 11.91 -19.87 12.32
N ASP A 177 11.96 -19.81 13.65
CA ASP A 177 11.36 -18.68 14.34
C ASP A 177 12.19 -17.41 14.10
N PHE A 178 11.51 -16.27 13.99
CA PHE A 178 12.16 -14.96 13.79
C PHE A 178 11.41 -13.90 14.57
N ASP A 179 12.12 -13.00 15.24
CA ASP A 179 11.49 -11.89 15.96
C ASP A 179 12.01 -10.56 15.42
N PHE A 180 11.20 -9.92 14.59
CA PHE A 180 11.60 -8.70 13.90
C PHE A 180 11.36 -7.49 14.79
N GLN A 181 12.47 -6.85 15.16
CA GLN A 181 12.45 -5.60 15.91
C GLN A 181 12.32 -4.42 14.94
N LEU A 182 11.19 -3.73 15.01
CA LEU A 182 10.88 -2.60 14.14
C LEU A 182 11.26 -1.28 14.83
N PRO A 183 11.98 -0.37 14.13
CA PRO A 183 12.36 0.91 14.70
C PRO A 183 11.13 1.80 14.87
N GLN A 184 11.17 2.68 15.88
CA GLN A 184 10.24 3.79 16.00
C GLN A 184 10.97 5.10 15.67
N MET A 185 10.47 5.78 14.65
CA MET A 185 10.96 7.08 14.20
C MET A 185 9.96 8.16 14.57
N LYS A 186 10.48 9.36 14.86
CA LYS A 186 9.63 10.54 15.05
C LYS A 186 8.92 10.88 13.74
N TRP A 187 7.60 10.99 13.79
CA TRP A 187 6.77 11.37 12.66
C TRP A 187 7.07 12.80 12.19
N LYS A 188 6.81 13.08 10.92
CA LYS A 188 7.00 14.40 10.32
C LYS A 188 5.68 15.18 10.25
N PRO A 189 5.67 16.48 10.57
CA PRO A 189 4.47 17.31 10.42
C PRO A 189 4.08 17.44 8.95
N VAL A 190 2.79 17.33 8.64
CA VAL A 190 2.28 17.44 7.26
C VAL A 190 2.63 18.77 6.62
N GLY A 191 2.72 19.85 7.40
CA GLY A 191 3.13 21.17 6.95
C GLY A 191 4.49 21.17 6.24
N SER A 192 5.41 20.27 6.63
CA SER A 192 6.75 20.16 6.02
C SER A 192 6.74 19.72 4.56
N VAL A 193 5.64 19.12 4.08
CA VAL A 193 5.52 18.60 2.71
C VAL A 193 4.52 19.38 1.85
N LEU A 194 3.84 20.38 2.41
CA LEU A 194 2.91 21.23 1.67
C LEU A 194 3.63 22.23 0.77
N ILE A 195 3.06 22.47 -0.40
CA ILE A 195 3.50 23.49 -1.33
C ILE A 195 3.01 24.85 -0.81
N ASN A 196 3.88 25.86 -0.88
CA ASN A 196 3.52 27.24 -0.56
C ASN A 196 2.27 27.66 -1.36
N LYS A 197 1.29 28.26 -0.67
CA LYS A 197 0.00 28.67 -1.24
C LYS A 197 0.12 29.39 -2.59
N ASN A 198 1.07 30.31 -2.72
CA ASN A 198 1.22 31.16 -3.89
C ASN A 198 1.77 30.39 -5.11
N LYS A 199 2.32 29.20 -4.90
CA LYS A 199 2.80 28.29 -5.95
C LYS A 199 1.80 27.20 -6.32
N VAL A 200 0.63 27.16 -5.67
CA VAL A 200 -0.42 26.17 -5.95
C VAL A 200 -1.35 26.71 -7.04
N ASP A 201 -1.54 25.91 -8.08
CA ASP A 201 -2.48 26.18 -9.18
C ASP A 201 -3.91 26.41 -8.64
N LYS A 202 -4.60 27.44 -9.18
CA LYS A 202 -5.95 27.84 -8.76
C LYS A 202 -6.95 26.69 -8.84
N LYS A 203 -6.75 25.70 -9.72
CA LYS A 203 -7.65 24.55 -9.89
C LYS A 203 -7.82 23.69 -8.62
N TYR A 204 -6.86 23.71 -7.70
CA TYR A 204 -6.96 22.94 -6.46
C TYR A 204 -7.83 23.63 -5.39
N PHE A 205 -8.09 24.93 -5.54
CA PHE A 205 -8.87 25.71 -4.58
C PHE A 205 -10.38 25.52 -4.80
N TYR A 206 -11.12 25.49 -3.70
CA TYR A 206 -12.54 25.16 -3.73
C TYR A 206 -13.37 26.38 -4.11
N SER A 207 -14.30 26.17 -5.04
CA SER A 207 -15.32 27.15 -5.35
C SER A 207 -16.33 27.29 -4.20
N LYS A 208 -17.03 28.44 -4.14
CA LYS A 208 -18.14 28.65 -3.20
C LYS A 208 -19.20 27.54 -3.33
N LYS A 209 -19.51 27.10 -4.55
CA LYS A 209 -20.46 26.01 -4.84
C LYS A 209 -20.05 24.70 -4.18
N LEU A 210 -18.77 24.30 -4.29
CA LEU A 210 -18.27 23.07 -3.68
C LEU A 210 -18.31 23.13 -2.15
N ILE A 211 -17.91 24.26 -1.56
CA ILE A 211 -17.99 24.50 -0.11
C ILE A 211 -19.44 24.40 0.39
N THR A 212 -20.39 25.00 -0.31
CA THR A 212 -21.82 24.88 0.01
C THR A 212 -22.29 23.42 -0.07
N GLY A 213 -21.83 22.67 -1.07
CA GLY A 213 -22.10 21.24 -1.20
C GLY A 213 -21.60 20.42 0.00
N PHE A 214 -20.38 20.70 0.47
CA PHE A 214 -19.82 20.07 1.67
C PHE A 214 -20.63 20.37 2.93
N LYS A 215 -20.95 21.64 3.17
CA LYS A 215 -21.79 22.06 4.32
C LYS A 215 -23.17 21.40 4.29
N ARG A 216 -23.79 21.29 3.11
CA ARG A 216 -25.07 20.57 2.94
C ARG A 216 -24.93 19.09 3.29
N ARG A 217 -23.89 18.42 2.78
CA ARG A 217 -23.64 16.99 3.04
C ARG A 217 -23.37 16.72 4.51
N GLU A 218 -22.59 17.57 5.18
CA GLU A 218 -22.32 17.50 6.62
C GLU A 218 -23.61 17.61 7.44
N ARG A 219 -24.50 18.56 7.11
CA ARG A 219 -25.82 18.69 7.76
C ARG A 219 -26.69 17.45 7.59
N ILE A 220 -26.77 16.91 6.36
CA ILE A 220 -27.55 15.70 6.07
C ILE A 220 -27.00 14.50 6.84
N ASN A 221 -25.68 14.31 6.83
CA ASN A 221 -25.05 13.17 7.51
C ASN A 221 -25.18 13.26 9.03
N LYS A 222 -25.06 14.46 9.61
CA LYS A 222 -25.35 14.71 11.02
C LYS A 222 -26.78 14.31 11.39
N LYS A 223 -27.78 14.66 10.55
CA LYS A 223 -29.19 14.25 10.76
C LYS A 223 -29.38 12.73 10.69
N ARG A 224 -28.61 12.04 9.84
CA ARG A 224 -28.69 10.57 9.67
C ARG A 224 -27.88 9.78 10.70
N GLY A 225 -27.21 10.45 11.66
CA GLY A 225 -26.30 9.79 12.59
C GLY A 225 -25.02 9.23 11.93
N VAL A 226 -24.71 9.65 10.69
CA VAL A 226 -23.55 9.17 9.94
C VAL A 226 -22.39 10.16 10.11
N GLY A 227 -21.23 9.67 10.55
CA GLY A 227 -20.09 10.51 10.98
C GLY A 227 -19.25 11.18 9.89
N PHE A 228 -19.74 11.33 8.64
CA PHE A 228 -18.90 11.92 7.58
C PHE A 228 -18.69 13.42 7.79
N ARG A 229 -17.42 13.82 7.89
CA ARG A 229 -16.94 15.20 7.79
C ARG A 229 -15.76 15.25 6.83
N TRP A 230 -15.71 16.30 6.02
CA TRP A 230 -14.45 16.73 5.41
C TRP A 230 -13.45 17.13 6.49
N GLN A 231 -12.19 16.73 6.32
CA GLN A 231 -11.16 16.82 7.34
C GLN A 231 -10.12 17.87 6.94
N PHE A 232 -9.79 18.77 7.86
CA PHE A 232 -8.77 19.78 7.66
C PHE A 232 -7.46 19.36 8.31
N LEU A 233 -6.36 19.46 7.57
CA LEU A 233 -5.03 19.16 8.05
C LEU A 233 -4.66 20.09 9.20
N ARG A 234 -4.03 19.51 10.22
CA ARG A 234 -3.33 20.24 11.27
C ARG A 234 -1.86 20.27 10.89
N ILE A 235 -1.34 21.44 10.50
CA ILE A 235 -0.02 21.57 9.85
C ILE A 235 1.14 21.00 10.70
N ASN A 236 1.02 21.05 12.02
CA ASN A 236 2.02 20.56 12.96
C ASN A 236 1.82 19.08 13.34
N GLU A 237 0.83 18.38 12.77
CA GLU A 237 0.59 16.95 12.98
C GLU A 237 0.82 16.15 11.69
N SER A 238 0.91 14.82 11.78
CA SER A 238 0.82 13.94 10.61
C SER A 238 -0.54 14.03 9.91
N SER A 239 -0.53 13.90 8.58
CA SER A 239 -1.74 13.86 7.75
C SER A 239 -2.67 12.71 8.12
N TYR A 240 -3.96 12.86 7.82
CA TYR A 240 -4.87 11.72 7.68
C TYR A 240 -4.47 10.83 6.50
N THR A 241 -4.96 9.59 6.50
CA THR A 241 -4.79 8.67 5.37
C THR A 241 -5.31 9.30 4.08
N ILE A 242 -4.50 9.26 3.02
CA ILE A 242 -4.92 9.61 1.66
C ILE A 242 -5.41 8.32 0.97
N PRO A 243 -6.73 8.11 0.80
CA PRO A 243 -7.27 6.91 0.15
C PRO A 243 -7.27 7.05 -1.37
N ALA A 244 -7.39 5.95 -2.12
CA ALA A 244 -7.54 6.00 -3.57
C ALA A 244 -8.76 6.79 -4.05
N ARG A 245 -9.81 6.93 -3.24
CA ARG A 245 -10.98 7.77 -3.56
C ARG A 245 -10.76 9.28 -3.38
N TYR A 246 -9.56 9.70 -2.98
CA TYR A 246 -9.25 11.10 -2.70
C TYR A 246 -9.51 12.02 -3.92
N TYR A 247 -9.32 11.50 -5.14
CA TYR A 247 -9.57 12.23 -6.39
C TYR A 247 -10.99 12.81 -6.53
N LYS A 248 -11.98 12.27 -5.80
CA LYS A 248 -13.38 12.68 -5.95
C LYS A 248 -13.59 14.11 -5.48
N ASP A 249 -13.20 14.37 -4.24
CA ASP A 249 -13.51 15.63 -3.57
C ASP A 249 -12.52 15.99 -2.45
N GLY A 250 -11.39 15.29 -2.34
CA GLY A 250 -10.32 15.57 -1.38
C GLY A 250 -10.72 15.52 0.10
N ALA A 251 -11.95 15.11 0.43
CA ALA A 251 -12.56 15.35 1.74
C ALA A 251 -11.80 14.71 2.90
N ASN A 252 -10.95 13.71 2.63
CA ASN A 252 -10.16 13.03 3.65
C ASN A 252 -9.01 13.88 4.21
N ALA A 253 -8.55 14.91 3.49
CA ALA A 253 -7.47 15.78 3.96
C ALA A 253 -7.43 17.09 3.16
N LEU A 254 -7.79 18.21 3.76
CA LEU A 254 -7.87 19.52 3.10
C LEU A 254 -6.94 20.54 3.77
N VAL A 255 -6.41 21.46 2.97
CA VAL A 255 -5.66 22.62 3.49
C VAL A 255 -6.64 23.79 3.62
N LYS A 256 -6.70 24.38 4.82
CA LYS A 256 -7.46 25.61 5.09
C LYS A 256 -6.48 26.71 5.49
N TYR A 257 -6.57 27.85 4.83
CA TYR A 257 -5.73 29.01 5.08
C TYR A 257 -6.41 30.02 6.03
N PRO A 258 -5.64 30.90 6.70
CA PRO A 258 -6.20 31.93 7.59
C PRO A 258 -7.23 32.84 6.91
N ASN A 259 -7.03 33.17 5.63
CA ASN A 259 -7.96 33.98 4.84
C ASN A 259 -9.25 33.22 4.43
N GLY A 260 -9.50 32.04 4.99
CA GLY A 260 -10.70 31.23 4.74
C GLY A 260 -10.66 30.38 3.47
N SER A 261 -9.66 30.55 2.59
CA SER A 261 -9.54 29.71 1.39
C SER A 261 -9.26 28.25 1.73
N ILE A 262 -9.90 27.34 1.00
CA ILE A 262 -9.79 25.88 1.18
C ILE A 262 -9.33 25.27 -0.14
N ARG A 263 -8.44 24.28 -0.07
CA ARG A 263 -8.02 23.52 -1.24
C ARG A 263 -7.80 22.05 -0.93
N MET A 264 -7.86 21.25 -1.99
CA MET A 264 -7.36 19.88 -2.00
C MET A 264 -5.81 19.88 -2.07
N LEU A 265 -5.21 18.75 -1.69
CA LEU A 265 -3.80 18.48 -1.89
C LEU A 265 -3.52 18.21 -3.37
N THR A 266 -2.40 18.69 -3.86
CA THR A 266 -1.87 18.30 -5.17
C THR A 266 -1.41 16.85 -5.17
N GLU A 267 -1.30 16.24 -6.34
CA GLU A 267 -0.76 14.88 -6.53
C GLU A 267 0.65 14.78 -5.93
N LYS A 268 1.49 15.80 -6.13
CA LYS A 268 2.84 15.88 -5.56
C LYS A 268 2.85 15.96 -4.04
N GLU A 269 1.92 16.69 -3.44
CA GLU A 269 1.75 16.71 -1.98
C GLU A 269 1.25 15.36 -1.47
N CYS A 270 0.27 14.73 -2.14
CA CYS A 270 -0.19 13.39 -1.79
C CYS A 270 0.94 12.35 -1.84
N ALA A 271 1.79 12.40 -2.86
CA ALA A 271 2.97 11.55 -2.99
C ALA A 271 3.94 11.75 -1.82
N LYS A 272 4.34 13.00 -1.53
CA LYS A 272 5.22 13.31 -0.40
C LYS A 272 4.61 12.90 0.94
N ILE A 273 3.30 13.09 1.12
CA ILE A 273 2.57 12.67 2.31
C ILE A 273 2.65 11.15 2.51
N GLN A 274 2.68 10.37 1.43
CA GLN A 274 2.89 8.92 1.47
C GLN A 274 4.37 8.49 1.50
N GLY A 275 5.32 9.43 1.61
CA GLY A 275 6.74 9.09 1.58
C GLY A 275 7.26 8.69 0.21
N LEU A 276 6.53 9.02 -0.86
CA LEU A 276 6.89 8.70 -2.25
C LEU A 276 7.62 9.87 -2.93
N SER A 277 8.42 9.56 -3.95
CA SER A 277 9.03 10.59 -4.81
C SER A 277 7.97 11.32 -5.64
N PRO A 278 7.86 12.65 -5.57
CA PRO A 278 6.84 13.40 -6.32
C PRO A 278 7.15 13.53 -7.81
N ARG A 279 8.32 13.07 -8.28
CA ARG A 279 8.82 13.33 -9.64
C ARG A 279 8.03 12.57 -10.72
N LEU A 280 7.44 11.44 -10.37
CA LEU A 280 6.79 10.54 -11.34
C LEU A 280 5.28 10.76 -11.48
N PHE A 281 4.72 11.71 -10.73
CA PHE A 281 3.29 12.01 -10.75
C PHE A 281 3.04 13.28 -11.56
N GLY A 282 2.11 13.17 -12.50
CA GLY A 282 1.63 14.26 -13.33
C GLY A 282 0.43 14.96 -12.69
N LYS A 283 -0.62 15.14 -13.49
CA LYS A 283 -1.90 15.73 -13.08
C LYS A 283 -3.01 14.76 -13.46
N GLY A 284 -3.88 14.41 -12.52
CA GLY A 284 -5.11 13.67 -12.84
C GLY A 284 -5.57 12.63 -11.84
N LYS A 285 -6.76 12.08 -12.12
CA LYS A 285 -7.45 11.08 -11.30
C LYS A 285 -6.60 9.82 -11.07
N SER A 286 -5.93 9.30 -12.11
CA SER A 286 -5.17 8.05 -12.02
C SER A 286 -4.00 8.15 -11.04
N ASP A 287 -3.32 9.29 -10.96
CA ASP A 287 -2.24 9.51 -9.99
C ASP A 287 -2.74 9.50 -8.55
N TYR A 288 -3.88 10.15 -8.26
CA TYR A 288 -4.47 10.09 -6.93
C TYR A 288 -4.90 8.67 -6.52
N ILE A 289 -5.43 7.88 -7.47
CA ILE A 289 -5.79 6.48 -7.23
C ILE A 289 -4.52 5.67 -6.93
N ALA A 290 -3.51 5.79 -7.79
CA ALA A 290 -2.25 5.08 -7.69
C ALA A 290 -1.51 5.40 -6.39
N ILE A 291 -1.38 6.69 -6.03
CA ILE A 291 -0.84 7.14 -4.75
C ILE A 291 -1.69 6.57 -3.62
N GLY A 292 -3.00 6.74 -3.65
CA GLY A 292 -3.90 6.32 -2.56
C GLY A 292 -3.86 4.82 -2.26
N ASN A 293 -3.61 3.99 -3.26
CA ASN A 293 -3.43 2.54 -3.12
C ASN A 293 -2.02 2.12 -2.71
N ALA A 294 -1.01 2.97 -2.92
CA ALA A 294 0.38 2.64 -2.63
C ALA A 294 0.65 2.31 -1.15
N VAL A 295 1.74 1.57 -0.94
CA VAL A 295 2.35 1.33 0.37
C VAL A 295 3.53 2.29 0.53
N PRO A 296 3.63 3.05 1.64
CA PRO A 296 4.82 3.85 1.92
C PRO A 296 6.07 2.96 2.04
N PRO A 297 7.13 3.16 1.23
CA PRO A 297 8.32 2.31 1.25
C PRO A 297 8.97 2.20 2.63
N GLN A 298 8.88 3.26 3.44
CA GLN A 298 9.48 3.37 4.77
C GLN A 298 8.92 2.35 5.77
N ILE A 299 7.69 1.87 5.58
CA ILE A 299 7.16 0.81 6.47
C ILE A 299 7.69 -0.57 6.09
N VAL A 300 8.25 -0.74 4.88
CA VAL A 300 8.74 -2.01 4.34
C VAL A 300 10.25 -2.16 4.58
N GLU A 301 11.01 -1.06 4.49
CA GLU A 301 12.47 -1.05 4.69
C GLU A 301 12.95 -1.79 5.96
N PRO A 302 12.33 -1.65 7.14
CA PRO A 302 12.78 -2.37 8.33
C PRO A 302 12.61 -3.89 8.21
N PHE A 303 11.54 -4.36 7.58
CA PHE A 303 11.33 -5.79 7.35
C PHE A 303 12.39 -6.35 6.41
N ALA A 304 12.68 -5.64 5.32
CA ALA A 304 13.72 -6.05 4.37
C ALA A 304 15.10 -6.12 5.04
N LYS A 305 15.46 -5.14 5.90
CA LYS A 305 16.70 -5.18 6.69
C LYS A 305 16.74 -6.36 7.66
N GLN A 306 15.65 -6.64 8.37
CA GLN A 306 15.57 -7.76 9.30
C GLN A 306 15.70 -9.12 8.59
N ILE A 307 15.13 -9.27 7.40
CA ILE A 307 15.31 -10.47 6.57
C ILE A 307 16.80 -10.67 6.20
N LEU A 308 17.50 -9.61 5.76
CA LEU A 308 18.93 -9.68 5.47
C LEU A 308 19.74 -10.12 6.70
N LEU A 309 19.48 -9.48 7.85
CA LEU A 309 20.16 -9.78 9.10
C LEU A 309 19.88 -11.21 9.59
N HIS A 310 18.66 -11.71 9.41
CA HIS A 310 18.29 -13.08 9.74
C HIS A 310 19.05 -14.05 8.86
N ASN A 311 19.05 -13.85 7.54
CA ASN A 311 19.75 -14.73 6.61
C ASN A 311 21.27 -14.75 6.88
N SER A 312 21.89 -13.60 7.18
CA SER A 312 23.33 -13.54 7.48
C SER A 312 23.74 -14.23 8.77
N LYS A 313 22.81 -14.42 9.72
CA LYS A 313 23.08 -15.12 10.99
C LYS A 313 22.92 -16.64 10.87
N ASN A 314 22.21 -17.11 9.84
CA ASN A 314 21.88 -18.52 9.62
C ASN A 314 22.57 -19.10 8.36
N SER A 315 23.42 -18.31 7.69
CA SER A 315 24.32 -18.76 6.61
C SER A 315 25.68 -19.10 7.19
#